data_AF-A0A965C037-F1
#
_entry.id   AF-A0A965C037-F1
#
_cell.length_a   1.000
_cell.length_b   1.000
_cell.length_c   1.000
_cell.angle_alpha   90.00
_cell.angle_beta   90.00
_cell.angle_gamma   90.00
#
_symmetry.space_group_name_H-M   'P 1'
#
loop_
_entity.id
_entity.type
_entity.pdbx_description
1 polymer ?
#
loop_
_entity_poly.entity_id
_entity_poly.type
_entity_poly.pdbx_seq_one_letter_code
_entity_poly.pdbx_strand_id
1 'polypeptide(L)' 'MTKSQVLSDGGRIEIRGFGSFSLHYRVPRIGRNPKTGTPVALSGKYVPHFKPGKELRDRVNESMLSESAPSESFF' A
#
# COMPACT_ATOMS: atom_id res chain seq x y z
N MET A 1 -22.54 -4.52 4.28
CA MET A 1 -21.24 -5.20 4.51
C MET A 1 -20.15 -4.14 4.56
N THR A 2 -19.36 -4.06 5.64
CA THR A 2 -18.30 -3.06 5.78
C THR A 2 -17.02 -3.53 5.06
N LYS A 3 -16.14 -2.60 4.69
CA LYS A 3 -14.85 -2.93 4.03
C LYS A 3 -13.98 -3.85 4.90
N SER A 4 -13.98 -3.67 6.22
CA SER A 4 -13.30 -4.58 7.14
C SER A 4 -13.87 -6.00 7.05
N GLN A 5 -15.19 -6.15 6.99
CA GLN A 5 -15.86 -7.45 6.85
C GLN A 5 -15.40 -8.19 5.59
N VAL A 6 -15.39 -7.50 4.43
CA VAL A 6 -14.97 -8.10 3.15
C VAL A 6 -13.57 -8.71 3.23
N LEU A 7 -12.63 -8.03 3.89
CA LEU A 7 -11.27 -8.54 4.06
C LEU A 7 -11.20 -9.67 5.09
N SER A 8 -11.95 -9.57 6.20
CA SER A 8 -12.03 -10.64 7.20
C SER A 8 -12.56 -11.95 6.62
N ASP A 9 -13.47 -11.86 5.65
CA ASP A 9 -14.04 -13.01 4.94
C ASP A 9 -13.13 -13.53 3.79
N GLY A 10 -11.92 -12.99 3.64
CA GLY A 10 -10.97 -13.37 2.58
C GLY A 10 -11.28 -12.75 1.21
N GLY A 11 -12.27 -11.87 1.13
CA GLY A 11 -12.66 -11.17 -0.08
C GLY A 11 -11.66 -10.10 -0.53
N ARG A 12 -12.00 -9.47 -1.66
CA ARG A 12 -11.23 -8.39 -2.29
C ARG A 12 -12.11 -7.15 -2.43
N ILE A 13 -11.52 -5.98 -2.21
CA ILE A 13 -12.18 -4.69 -2.42
C ILE A 13 -11.51 -4.01 -3.60
N GLU A 14 -12.32 -3.54 -4.55
CA GLU A 14 -11.86 -2.73 -5.66
C GLU A 14 -12.57 -1.39 -5.66
N ILE A 15 -11.79 -0.31 -5.79
CA ILE A 15 -12.25 1.06 -5.83
C ILE A 15 -11.79 1.65 -7.15
N ARG A 16 -12.74 1.83 -8.08
CA ARG A 16 -12.47 2.41 -9.41
C ARG A 16 -11.75 3.76 -9.29
N GLY A 17 -10.76 3.97 -10.14
CA GLY A 17 -9.89 5.15 -10.14
C GLY A 17 -8.92 5.29 -8.96
N PHE A 18 -8.96 4.37 -8.00
CA PHE A 18 -8.13 4.43 -6.79
C PHE A 18 -7.19 3.23 -6.65
N GLY A 19 -7.72 2.00 -6.64
CA GLY A 19 -6.92 0.79 -6.47
C GLY A 19 -7.72 -0.36 -5.86
N SER A 20 -7.00 -1.36 -5.33
CA SER A 20 -7.63 -2.53 -4.72
C SER A 20 -6.96 -2.93 -3.40
N PHE A 21 -7.76 -3.48 -2.49
CA PHE A 21 -7.31 -4.11 -1.25
C PHE A 21 -7.52 -5.61 -1.33
N SER A 22 -6.49 -6.37 -0.97
CA SER A 22 -6.51 -7.84 -0.91
C SER A 22 -5.73 -8.32 0.31
N LEU A 23 -5.96 -9.56 0.75
CA LEU A 23 -5.07 -10.18 1.74
C LEU A 23 -3.84 -10.78 1.05
N HIS A 24 -2.67 -10.62 1.68
CA HIS A 24 -1.47 -11.39 1.36
C HIS A 24 -1.11 -12.27 2.55
N TYR A 25 -0.86 -13.55 2.31
CA TYR A 25 -0.32 -14.43 3.33
C TYR A 25 1.19 -14.21 3.46
N ARG A 26 1.65 -14.05 4.70
CA ARG A 26 3.07 -14.02 5.06
C ARG A 26 3.39 -15.31 5.80
N VAL A 27 4.32 -16.09 5.27
CA VAL A 27 4.77 -17.34 5.88
C VAL A 27 5.49 -17.07 7.22
N PRO A 28 5.41 -17.99 8.19
CA PRO A 28 6.20 -17.90 9.41
C PRO A 28 7.69 -17.80 9.11
N ARG A 29 8.42 -17.01 9.88
CA ARG A 29 9.88 -16.83 9.72
C ARG A 29 10.53 -16.35 11.02
N ILE A 30 11.86 -16.46 11.08
CA ILE A 30 12.64 -15.84 12.16
C ILE A 30 12.99 -14.40 11.78
N GLY A 31 12.53 -13.46 12.59
CA GLY A 31 12.95 -12.06 12.53
C GLY A 31 14.05 -11.76 13.57
N ARG A 32 14.43 -10.49 13.67
CA ARG A 32 15.32 -10.00 14.73
C ARG A 32 14.69 -8.79 15.41
N ASN A 33 14.87 -8.69 16.72
CA ASN A 33 14.50 -7.49 17.45
C ASN A 33 15.40 -6.33 16.99
N PRO A 34 14.86 -5.22 16.46
CA PRO A 34 15.68 -4.11 15.95
C PRO A 34 16.59 -3.48 17.02
N LYS A 35 16.23 -3.58 18.30
CA LYS A 35 16.99 -2.99 19.41
C LYS A 35 18.11 -3.89 19.93
N THR A 36 17.91 -5.21 20.00
CA THR A 36 18.84 -6.15 20.65
C THR A 36 19.50 -7.13 19.67
N GLY A 37 19.00 -7.24 18.45
CA GLY A 37 19.46 -8.21 17.45
C GLY A 37 19.03 -9.66 17.73
N THR A 38 18.37 -9.93 18.86
CA THR A 38 18.00 -11.29 19.25
C THR A 38 16.97 -11.89 18.28
N PRO A 39 17.08 -13.19 17.94
CA PRO A 39 16.10 -13.86 17.09
C PRO A 39 14.72 -13.89 17.73
N VAL A 40 13.67 -13.64 16.94
CA VAL A 40 12.28 -13.72 17.37
C VAL A 40 11.47 -14.48 16.34
N ALA A 41 10.70 -15.48 16.77
CA ALA A 41 9.79 -16.20 15.91
C ALA A 41 8.58 -15.33 15.52
N LEU A 42 8.32 -15.19 14.23
CA LEU A 42 7.15 -14.51 13.68
C LEU A 42 6.21 -15.56 13.11
N SER A 43 4.99 -15.63 13.64
CA SER A 43 3.95 -16.51 13.13
C SER A 43 3.47 -16.08 11.75
N GLY A 44 2.94 -17.05 11.00
CA GLY A 44 2.31 -16.79 9.72
C GLY A 44 1.04 -15.96 9.92
N LYS A 45 0.79 -15.01 9.03
CA LYS A 45 -0.38 -14.13 9.13
C LYS A 45 -0.82 -13.59 7.78
N TYR A 46 -2.11 -13.31 7.66
CA TYR A 46 -2.65 -12.51 6.57
C TYR A 46 -2.48 -11.03 6.90
N VAL A 47 -2.06 -10.25 5.89
CA VAL A 47 -1.95 -8.80 6.00
C VAL A 47 -2.76 -8.15 4.88
N PRO A 48 -3.53 -7.09 5.16
CA PRO A 48 -4.12 -6.26 4.12
C PRO A 48 -3.00 -5.67 3.24
N HIS A 49 -3.23 -5.69 1.94
CA HIS A 49 -2.32 -5.17 0.93
C HIS A 49 -3.10 -4.27 -0.02
N PHE A 50 -2.66 -3.02 -0.13
CA PHE A 50 -3.19 -2.08 -1.11
C PHE A 50 -2.35 -2.10 -2.39
N LYS A 51 -3.01 -2.30 -3.53
CA LYS A 51 -2.43 -2.09 -4.86
C LYS A 51 -3.01 -0.81 -5.43
N PRO A 52 -2.24 0.30 -5.51
CA PRO A 52 -2.74 1.51 -6.14
C PRO A 52 -3.08 1.25 -7.61
N GLY A 53 -4.14 1.90 -8.10
CA GLY A 53 -4.55 1.86 -9.50
C GLY A 53 -3.66 2.74 -10.38
N LYS A 54 -3.79 2.60 -11.70
CA LYS A 54 -3.07 3.46 -12.67
C LYS A 54 -3.43 4.93 -12.46
N GLU A 55 -4.73 5.25 -12.47
CA GLU A 55 -5.23 6.62 -12.34
C GLU A 55 -4.79 7.34 -11.05
N LEU A 56 -4.70 6.62 -9.92
CA LEU A 56 -4.16 7.21 -8.69
C LEU A 56 -2.67 7.56 -8.84
N ARG A 57 -1.87 6.65 -9.41
CA ARG A 57 -0.44 6.90 -9.61
C ARG A 57 -0.22 8.06 -10.56
N ASP A 58 -0.95 8.10 -11.68
CA ASP A 58 -0.82 9.13 -12.70
C ASP A 58 -1.14 10.51 -12.11
N ARG A 59 -2.29 10.67 -11.44
CA ARG A 59 -2.68 11.94 -10.82
C ARG A 59 -1.67 12.45 -9.80
N VAL A 60 -1.13 11.55 -8.97
CA VAL A 60 -0.10 11.93 -7.99
C VAL A 60 1.17 12.39 -8.70
N ASN A 61 1.63 11.65 -9.71
CA ASN A 61 2.83 12.02 -10.47
C ASN A 61 2.65 13.35 -11.21
N GLU A 62 1.52 13.55 -11.88
CA GLU A 62 1.19 14.80 -12.59
C GLU A 62 1.19 16.00 -11.63
N SER A 63 0.55 15.89 -10.46
CA SER A 63 0.51 16.98 -9.48
C SER A 63 1.90 17.40 -8.98
N MET A 64 2.82 16.44 -8.82
CA MET A 64 4.18 16.72 -8.32
C MET A 64 5.08 17.31 -9.40
N LEU A 65 4.83 17.01 -10.67
CA LEU A 65 5.58 17.57 -11.80
C LEU A 65 5.11 18.99 -12.14
N SER A 66 3.81 19.29 -12.02
CA SER A 66 3.27 20.63 -12.32
C SER A 66 3.77 21.73 -11.37
N GLU A 67 4.12 21.39 -10.13
CA GLU A 67 4.65 22.35 -9.14
C GLU A 67 6.15 22.66 -9.34
N SER A 68 6.84 21.87 -10.16
CA SER A 68 8.29 21.99 -10.39
C SER A 68 8.67 22.78 -11.65
N ALA A 69 7.69 23.19 -12.46
CA ALA A 69 7.95 24.05 -13.61
C ALA A 69 8.24 25.47 -13.09
N PRO A 70 9.47 26.01 -13.28
CA PRO A 70 9.70 27.42 -12.99
C PRO A 70 8.75 28.22 -13.86
N SER A 71 7.99 29.12 -13.23
CA SER A 71 7.22 30.13 -13.94
C SER A 71 8.15 30.75 -14.97
N GLU A 72 7.88 30.57 -16.26
CA GLU A 72 8.57 31.32 -17.30
C GLU A 72 8.36 32.80 -16.98
N SER A 73 9.39 33.41 -16.38
CA SER A 73 9.49 34.83 -16.20
C SER A 73 9.78 35.40 -17.57
N PHE A 74 8.72 35.80 -18.26
CA PHE A 74 8.81 36.64 -19.45
C PHE A 74 9.48 37.96 -19.03
N PHE A 75 10.76 38.09 -19.37
CA PHE A 75 11.43 39.37 -19.59
C PHE A 75 11.53 39.61 -21.10
#